data_AF-U6RQR2-F1
#
_entry.id   AF-U6RQR2-F1
#
_cell.length_a   1.000
_cell.length_b   1.000
_cell.length_c   1.000
_cell.angle_alpha   90.00
_cell.angle_beta   90.00
_cell.angle_gamma   90.00
#
_symmetry.space_group_name_H-M   'P 1'
#
loop_
_entity.id
_entity.type
_entity.pdbx_description
1 polymer ?
#
loop_
_entity_poly.entity_id
_entity_poly.type
_entity_poly.pdbx_seq_one_letter_code
_entity_poly.pdbx_strand_id
1 'polypeptide(L)'
;MASRRNLKKKITYIASDLFFATLMEGVNREAVIHAIHNVLALIPRISHTEPGNVKGFYKRLHEDLDKEIKIVADEMEKASKA
;
A
#
# COMPACT_ATOMS: atom_id res chain seq x y z
N MET A 1 -11.14 2.91 18.84
CA MET A 1 -10.63 4.00 17.96
C MET A 1 -9.11 4.02 17.85
N ALA A 2 -8.34 3.81 18.94
CA ALA A 2 -6.87 3.78 18.91
C ALA A 2 -6.28 2.75 17.92
N SER A 3 -6.87 1.57 17.80
CA SER A 3 -6.44 0.53 16.84
C SER A 3 -6.53 0.98 15.38
N ARG A 4 -7.62 1.66 14.99
CA ARG A 4 -7.79 2.23 13.64
C ARG A 4 -6.79 3.34 13.37
N ARG A 5 -6.55 4.21 14.35
CA ARG A 5 -5.52 5.27 14.24
C ARG A 5 -4.14 4.67 14.03
N ASN A 6 -3.78 3.63 14.77
CA ASN A 6 -2.50 2.94 14.63
C ASN A 6 -2.37 2.23 13.28
N LEU A 7 -3.45 1.59 12.80
CA LEU A 7 -3.44 0.95 11.47
C LEU A 7 -3.24 1.98 10.35
N LYS A 8 -3.94 3.11 10.40
CA LYS A 8 -3.75 4.21 9.44
C LYS A 8 -2.30 4.69 9.41
N LYS A 9 -1.69 4.91 10.59
CA LYS A 9 -0.27 5.30 10.70
C LYS A 9 0.64 4.25 10.07
N LYS A 10 0.43 2.96 10.34
CA LYS A 10 1.22 1.89 9.73
C LYS A 10 1.14 1.89 8.20
N ILE A 11 -0.06 2.03 7.64
CA ILE A 11 -0.22 2.13 6.18
C ILE A 11 0.47 3.38 5.62
N THR A 12 0.39 4.51 6.32
CA THR A 12 1.14 5.72 5.93
C THR A 12 2.65 5.49 5.91
N TYR A 13 3.20 4.83 6.94
CA TYR A 13 4.63 4.50 6.97
C TYR A 13 5.03 3.56 5.83
N ILE A 14 4.22 2.54 5.54
CA ILE A 14 4.44 1.66 4.38
C ILE A 14 4.45 2.47 3.08
N ALA A 15 3.50 3.37 2.87
CA ALA A 15 3.47 4.22 1.68
C ALA A 15 4.71 5.12 1.58
N SER A 16 5.21 5.65 2.71
CA SER A 16 6.46 6.40 2.76
C SER A 16 7.67 5.54 2.41
N ASP A 17 7.73 4.30 2.90
CA ASP A 17 8.81 3.37 2.59
C ASP A 17 8.80 3.00 1.09
N LEU A 18 7.63 2.71 0.53
CA LEU A 18 7.45 2.43 -0.91
C LEU A 18 7.84 3.64 -1.77
N PHE A 19 7.67 4.87 -1.28
CA PHE A 19 8.08 6.07 -2.02
C PHE A 19 9.58 6.11 -2.30
N PHE A 20 10.43 5.57 -1.42
CA PHE A 20 11.87 5.50 -1.69
C PHE A 20 12.21 4.64 -2.91
N ALA A 21 11.37 3.68 -3.29
CA ALA A 21 11.57 2.90 -4.52
C ALA A 21 11.54 3.76 -5.79
N THR A 22 10.87 4.92 -5.76
CA THR A 22 10.85 5.86 -6.90
C THR A 22 12.21 6.52 -7.16
N LEU A 23 13.10 6.51 -6.17
CA LEU A 23 14.46 7.07 -6.26
C LEU A 23 15.46 6.10 -6.90
N MET A 24 15.11 4.82 -7.01
CA MET A 24 15.97 3.83 -7.65
C MET A 24 16.04 4.07 -9.17
N GLU A 25 17.24 3.98 -9.72
CA GLU A 25 17.44 4.01 -11.18
C GLU A 25 16.84 2.75 -11.82
N GLY A 26 16.28 2.90 -13.02
CA GLY A 26 15.68 1.78 -13.77
C GLY A 26 14.25 1.38 -13.36
N VAL A 27 13.72 1.89 -12.24
CA VAL A 27 12.34 1.62 -11.82
C VAL A 27 11.33 2.43 -12.63
N ASN A 28 10.22 1.81 -13.03
CA ASN A 28 9.09 2.53 -13.61
C ASN A 28 8.37 3.38 -12.54
N ARG A 29 8.75 4.65 -12.47
CA ARG A 29 8.22 5.60 -11.48
C ARG A 29 6.71 5.77 -11.55
N GLU A 30 6.11 5.77 -12.74
CA GLU A 30 4.66 5.94 -12.88
C GLU A 30 3.91 4.76 -12.25
N ALA A 31 4.36 3.52 -12.52
CA ALA A 31 3.77 2.32 -11.94
C ALA A 31 3.87 2.31 -10.41
N VAL A 32 5.03 2.68 -9.87
CA VAL A 32 5.25 2.76 -8.41
C VAL A 32 4.42 3.88 -7.78
N ILE A 33 4.35 5.06 -8.39
CA ILE A 33 3.53 6.18 -7.89
C ILE A 33 2.04 5.80 -7.89
N HIS A 34 1.56 5.13 -8.93
CA HIS A 34 0.19 4.62 -8.98
C HIS A 34 -0.09 3.62 -7.85
N ALA A 35 0.82 2.68 -7.59
CA ALA A 35 0.69 1.74 -6.48
C ALA A 35 0.66 2.44 -5.11
N ILE A 36 1.55 3.42 -4.89
CA ILE A 36 1.57 4.23 -3.65
C ILE A 36 0.24 4.98 -3.48
N HIS A 37 -0.30 5.57 -4.55
CA HIS A 37 -1.57 6.26 -4.50
C HIS A 37 -2.71 5.32 -4.06
N ASN A 38 -2.75 4.10 -4.58
CA ASN A 38 -3.71 3.08 -4.20
C ASN A 38 -3.57 2.68 -2.72
N VAL A 39 -2.33 2.53 -2.21
CA VAL A 39 -2.08 2.27 -0.78
C VAL A 39 -2.61 3.42 0.09
N LEU A 40 -2.35 4.67 -0.29
CA LEU A 40 -2.86 5.83 0.45
C LEU A 40 -4.40 5.91 0.43
N ALA A 41 -5.04 5.49 -0.66
CA ALA A 41 -6.49 5.41 -0.77
C ALA A 41 -7.14 4.38 0.20
N LEU A 42 -6.36 3.45 0.77
CA LEU A 42 -6.83 2.52 1.81
C LEU A 42 -7.05 3.20 3.17
N ILE A 43 -6.36 4.30 3.46
CA ILE A 43 -6.42 5.02 4.74
C ILE A 43 -7.84 5.53 5.08
N PRO A 44 -8.55 6.24 4.17
CA PRO A 44 -9.91 6.68 4.46
C PRO A 44 -10.88 5.50 4.64
N ARG A 45 -10.69 4.37 3.92
CA ARG A 45 -11.53 3.16 4.04
C ARG A 45 -11.55 2.60 5.47
N ILE A 46 -10.43 2.67 6.19
CA ILE A 46 -10.34 2.19 7.60
C ILE A 46 -11.33 2.91 8.53
N SER A 47 -11.73 4.14 8.22
CA SER A 47 -12.74 4.87 9.01
C SER A 47 -14.13 4.21 8.89
N HIS A 48 -14.43 3.59 7.76
CA HIS A 48 -15.74 3.13 7.34
C HIS A 48 -15.78 1.61 7.14
N THR A 49 -15.48 0.86 8.20
CA THR A 49 -15.60 -0.61 8.21
C THR A 49 -17.05 -1.03 7.98
N GLU A 50 -17.28 -2.03 7.13
CA GLU A 50 -18.61 -2.57 6.82
C GLU A 50 -19.33 -3.11 8.09
N PRO A 51 -20.48 -2.54 8.49
CA PRO A 51 -21.29 -3.09 9.56
C PRO A 51 -21.71 -4.53 9.23
N GLY A 52 -21.50 -5.48 10.16
CA GLY A 52 -21.81 -6.89 9.95
C GLY A 52 -20.75 -7.72 9.23
N ASN A 53 -19.69 -7.11 8.67
CA ASN A 53 -18.61 -7.84 7.96
C ASN A 53 -17.20 -7.30 8.26
N VAL A 54 -16.91 -7.01 9.54
CA VAL A 54 -15.62 -6.41 9.94
C VAL A 54 -14.42 -7.31 9.60
N LYS A 55 -14.55 -8.64 9.76
CA LYS A 55 -13.46 -9.59 9.46
C LYS A 55 -13.16 -9.65 7.95
N GLY A 56 -14.21 -9.70 7.12
CA GLY A 56 -14.05 -9.70 5.66
C GLY A 56 -13.46 -8.38 5.16
N PHE A 57 -13.87 -7.25 5.74
CA PHE A 57 -13.30 -5.94 5.44
C PHE A 57 -11.78 -5.93 5.63
N TYR A 58 -11.28 -6.37 6.79
CA TYR A 58 -9.83 -6.36 7.05
C TYR A 58 -9.08 -7.37 6.18
N LYS A 59 -9.68 -8.53 5.88
CA LYS A 59 -9.08 -9.47 4.93
C LYS A 59 -8.87 -8.84 3.55
N ARG A 60 -9.89 -8.19 3.00
CA ARG A 60 -9.80 -7.47 1.72
C ARG A 60 -8.81 -6.31 1.78
N LEU A 61 -8.77 -5.57 2.89
CA LEU A 61 -7.80 -4.49 3.09
C LEU A 61 -6.35 -5.01 3.02
N HIS A 62 -6.08 -6.17 3.60
CA HIS A 62 -4.77 -6.82 3.52
C HIS A 62 -4.46 -7.29 2.11
N GLU A 63 -5.41 -7.96 1.44
CA GLU A 63 -5.25 -8.42 0.05
C GLU A 63 -4.98 -7.25 -0.91
N ASP A 64 -5.70 -6.14 -0.77
CA ASP A 64 -5.49 -4.90 -1.53
C ASP A 64 -4.09 -4.32 -1.27
N LEU A 65 -3.68 -4.25 0.00
CA LEU A 65 -2.36 -3.74 0.38
C LEU A 65 -1.22 -4.60 -0.17
N ASP A 66 -1.31 -5.92 -0.02
CA ASP A 66 -0.30 -6.87 -0.47
C ASP A 66 -0.13 -6.83 -1.99
N LYS A 67 -1.24 -6.66 -2.73
CA LYS A 67 -1.21 -6.50 -4.18
C LYS A 67 -0.41 -5.29 -4.62
N GLU A 68 -0.64 -4.12 -4.02
CA GLU A 68 0.07 -2.90 -4.40
C GLU A 68 1.55 -2.94 -3.98
N ILE A 69 1.87 -3.55 -2.82
CA ILE A 69 3.28 -3.78 -2.41
C ILE A 69 3.99 -4.67 -3.42
N LYS A 70 3.33 -5.73 -3.91
CA LYS A 70 3.91 -6.65 -4.88
C LYS A 70 4.26 -5.95 -6.20
N ILE A 71 3.42 -5.02 -6.67
CA ILE A 71 3.71 -4.23 -7.88
C ILE A 71 5.03 -3.47 -7.72
N VAL A 72 5.24 -2.82 -6.57
CA VAL A 72 6.50 -2.09 -6.30
C VAL A 72 7.68 -3.05 -6.23
N ALA A 73 7.52 -4.20 -5.56
CA ALA A 73 8.58 -5.22 -5.47
C ALA A 73 8.97 -5.77 -6.85
N ASP A 74 8.00 -6.06 -7.71
CA ASP A 74 8.22 -6.56 -9.07
C ASP A 74 8.98 -5.52 -9.93
N GLU A 75 8.66 -4.22 -9.79
CA GLU A 75 9.38 -3.13 -10.48
C GLU A 75 10.82 -2.96 -9.97
N MET A 76 11.04 -3.08 -8.65
CA MET A 76 12.39 -3.07 -8.08
C MET A 76 13.22 -4.28 -8.56
N GLU A 77 12.61 -5.47 -8.64
CA GLU A 77 13.29 -6.67 -9.15
C GLU A 77 13.70 -6.52 -10.61
N LYS A 78 12.82 -5.97 -11.46
CA LYS A 78 13.13 -5.66 -12.86
C LYS A 78 14.30 -4.69 -12.97
N ALA A 79 14.31 -3.62 -12.17
CA ALA A 79 15.38 -2.63 -12.17
C ALA A 79 16.73 -3.23 -11.72
N SER A 80 16.73 -4.19 -10.79
CA SER A 80 17.97 -4.85 -10.33
C SER A 80 18.62 -5.79 -11.36
N LYS A 81 17.86 -6.22 -12.37
CA LYS A 81 18.32 -7.15 -13.43
C LYS A 81 18.74 -6.43 -14.72
N ALA A 82 18.53 -5.12 -14.78
CA ALA A 82 18.94 -4.24 -15.89
C ALA A 82 20.36 -3.71 -15.65
#